data_AF-A0A7V3RXD9-F1
#
_entry.id   AF-A0A7V3RXD9-F1
#
_cell.length_a   1.000
_cell.length_b   1.000
_cell.length_c   1.000
_cell.angle_alpha   90.00
_cell.angle_beta   90.00
_cell.angle_gamma   90.00
#
_symmetry.space_group_name_H-M   'P 1'
#
loop_
_entity.id
_entity.type
_entity.pdbx_description
1 polymer ?
#
loop_
_entity_poly.entity_id
_entity_poly.type
_entity_poly.pdbx_seq_one_letter_code
_entity_poly.pdbx_strand_id
1 'polypeptide(L)'
;MARPKKGIIYSLELVLEKLLKTNAALERRLAQMELLLVGGGGARRGRKPGRRRGRKPGPKPKAGRRARKPKEIKMCSVPGCNRKHYAKGLCASHYQASRRKAAVQKV
;
A
#
# COMPACT_ATOMS: atom_id res chain seq x y z
N MET A 1 -49.26 40.64 -12.55
CA MET A 1 -48.05 40.72 -11.70
C MET A 1 -46.91 41.30 -12.54
N ALA A 2 -46.55 42.56 -12.30
CA ALA A 2 -45.54 43.27 -13.09
C ALA A 2 -44.15 42.71 -12.79
N ARG A 3 -43.42 42.28 -13.82
CA ARG A 3 -41.99 41.94 -13.68
C ARG A 3 -41.23 43.25 -13.41
N PRO A 4 -40.40 43.35 -12.37
CA PRO A 4 -39.63 44.57 -12.13
C PRO A 4 -38.73 44.83 -13.33
N LYS A 5 -38.68 46.10 -13.78
CA LYS A 5 -37.79 46.52 -14.87
C LYS A 5 -36.35 46.28 -14.41
N LYS A 6 -35.74 45.22 -14.93
CA LYS A 6 -34.35 44.85 -14.65
C LYS A 6 -33.45 45.92 -15.26
N GLY A 7 -32.92 46.82 -14.43
CA GLY A 7 -31.99 47.85 -14.85
C GLY A 7 -30.63 47.29 -15.25
N ILE A 8 -29.80 48.14 -15.83
CA ILE A 8 -28.43 47.81 -16.29
C ILE A 8 -27.61 47.17 -15.15
N ILE A 9 -27.79 47.65 -13.92
CA ILE A 9 -27.11 47.13 -12.71
C ILE A 9 -27.39 45.63 -12.51
N TYR A 10 -28.66 45.20 -12.54
CA TYR A 10 -29.04 43.79 -12.39
C TYR A 10 -28.48 42.91 -13.52
N SER A 11 -28.45 43.43 -14.75
CA SER A 11 -27.83 42.69 -15.86
C SER A 11 -26.32 42.55 -15.71
N LEU A 12 -25.64 43.57 -15.18
CA LEU A 12 -24.20 43.52 -14.92
C LEU A 12 -23.87 42.56 -13.78
N GLU A 13 -24.64 42.58 -12.69
CA GLU A 13 -24.52 41.62 -11.58
C GLU A 13 -24.67 40.18 -12.07
N LEU A 14 -25.66 39.91 -12.92
CA LEU A 14 -25.89 38.58 -13.49
C LEU A 14 -24.74 38.13 -14.40
N VAL A 15 -24.14 39.05 -15.16
CA VAL A 15 -22.97 38.76 -16.01
C VAL A 15 -21.74 38.49 -15.15
N LEU A 16 -21.50 39.31 -14.12
CA LEU A 16 -20.42 39.10 -13.16
C LEU A 16 -20.52 37.75 -12.47
N GLU A 17 -21.71 37.36 -12.00
CA GLU A 17 -21.92 36.03 -11.41
C GLU A 17 -21.60 34.89 -12.38
N LYS A 18 -22.00 35.02 -13.65
CA LYS A 18 -21.69 34.02 -14.68
C LYS A 18 -20.18 33.92 -14.92
N LEU A 19 -19.49 35.06 -15.02
CA LEU A 19 -18.04 35.12 -15.20
C LEU A 19 -17.28 34.50 -14.02
N LEU A 20 -17.70 34.76 -12.79
CA LEU A 20 -17.10 34.16 -11.61
C LEU A 20 -17.29 32.63 -11.58
N LYS A 21 -18.48 32.14 -11.96
CA LYS A 21 -18.74 30.69 -12.07
C LYS A 21 -17.89 30.03 -13.15
N THR A 22 -17.69 30.69 -14.30
CA THR A 22 -16.81 30.17 -15.36
C THR A 22 -15.35 30.15 -14.91
N ASN A 23 -14.87 31.18 -14.22
CA ASN A 23 -13.50 31.22 -13.69
C ASN A 23 -13.25 30.07 -12.71
N ALA A 24 -14.17 29.84 -11.76
CA ALA A 24 -14.05 28.71 -10.83
C ALA A 24 -14.09 27.33 -11.54
N ALA A 25 -14.76 27.22 -12.69
CA ALA A 25 -14.71 26.00 -13.51
C ALA A 25 -13.37 25.83 -14.23
N LEU A 26 -12.79 26.93 -14.72
CA LEU A 26 -11.46 26.93 -15.37
C LEU A 26 -10.36 26.59 -14.36
N GLU A 27 -10.38 27.19 -13.17
CA GLU A 27 -9.42 26.88 -12.09
C GLU A 27 -9.44 25.40 -11.70
N ARG A 28 -10.64 24.81 -11.59
CA ARG A 28 -10.80 23.36 -11.35
C ARG A 28 -10.18 22.50 -12.45
N ARG A 29 -10.31 22.94 -13.71
CA ARG A 29 -9.77 22.21 -14.87
C ARG A 29 -8.25 22.35 -14.96
N LEU A 30 -7.71 23.53 -14.63
CA LEU A 30 -6.27 23.75 -14.51
C LEU A 30 -5.68 22.88 -13.40
N ALA A 31 -6.28 22.84 -12.21
CA ALA A 31 -5.84 21.98 -11.12
C ALA A 31 -5.86 20.48 -11.49
N GLN A 32 -6.86 20.05 -12.27
CA GLN A 32 -6.91 18.68 -12.80
C GLN A 32 -5.77 18.41 -13.79
N MET A 33 -5.46 19.36 -14.67
CA MET A 33 -4.35 19.25 -15.62
C MET A 33 -3.00 19.26 -14.91
N GLU A 34 -2.81 20.10 -13.89
CA GLU A 34 -1.61 20.11 -13.04
C GLU A 34 -1.40 18.76 -12.36
N LEU A 35 -2.46 18.12 -11.85
CA LEU A 35 -2.41 16.77 -11.29
C LEU A 35 -1.88 15.72 -12.28
N LEU A 36 -2.21 15.87 -13.57
CA LEU A 36 -1.76 14.98 -14.64
C LEU A 36 -0.31 15.26 -15.05
N LEU A 37 0.06 16.54 -15.16
CA LEU A 37 1.37 16.97 -15.67
C LEU A 37 2.47 16.92 -14.61
N VAL A 38 2.18 17.28 -13.36
CA VAL A 38 3.14 17.27 -12.24
C VAL A 38 3.34 15.85 -11.70
N GLY A 39 2.67 14.84 -12.28
CA GLY A 39 2.90 13.45 -11.98
C GLY A 39 2.68 13.18 -10.50
N GLY A 40 1.42 13.15 -10.06
CA GLY A 40 1.08 12.62 -8.75
C GLY A 40 1.72 11.25 -8.60
N GLY A 41 2.83 11.19 -7.85
CA GLY A 41 3.65 10.00 -7.68
C GLY A 41 2.73 8.89 -7.24
N GLY A 42 2.42 8.00 -8.18
CA GLY A 42 1.39 7.00 -8.02
C GLY A 42 1.64 6.31 -6.69
N ALA A 43 0.73 6.51 -5.73
CA ALA A 43 0.81 5.87 -4.44
C ALA A 43 1.04 4.39 -4.74
N ARG A 44 2.26 3.90 -4.49
CA ARG A 44 2.60 2.48 -4.73
C ARG A 44 1.45 1.74 -4.11
N ARG A 45 0.64 1.06 -4.92
CA ARG A 45 -0.60 0.42 -4.46
C ARG A 45 -0.21 -0.42 -3.26
N GLY A 46 -0.42 0.15 -2.07
CA GLY A 46 0.00 -0.49 -0.85
C GLY A 46 -0.76 -1.78 -0.84
N ARG A 47 -0.06 -2.90 -0.71
CA ARG A 47 -0.69 -4.20 -0.49
C ARG A 47 -1.64 -3.98 0.68
N LYS A 48 -2.96 -3.85 0.42
CA LYS A 48 -3.93 -3.62 1.50
C LYS A 48 -3.66 -4.75 2.49
N PRO A 49 -3.33 -4.46 3.76
CA PRO A 49 -3.25 -5.52 4.74
C PRO A 49 -4.63 -6.16 4.72
N GLY A 50 -4.70 -7.39 4.21
CA GLY A 50 -5.97 -8.09 4.12
C GLY A 50 -6.61 -8.02 5.49
N ARG A 51 -7.87 -7.59 5.55
CA ARG A 51 -8.67 -7.69 6.77
C ARG A 51 -8.74 -9.17 7.11
N ARG A 52 -7.76 -9.69 7.84
CA ARG A 52 -7.88 -10.98 8.51
C ARG A 52 -8.98 -10.74 9.53
N ARG A 53 -10.24 -10.96 9.12
CA ARG A 53 -11.39 -11.01 10.04
C ARG A 53 -10.91 -11.88 11.20
N GLY A 54 -10.79 -11.24 12.36
CA GLY A 54 -10.06 -11.79 13.48
C GLY A 54 -10.62 -13.16 13.83
N ARG A 55 -9.85 -14.21 13.52
CA ARG A 55 -9.89 -15.41 14.35
C ARG A 55 -9.36 -14.97 15.70
N LYS A 56 -10.24 -14.65 16.65
CA LYS A 56 -9.85 -14.62 18.06
C LYS A 56 -9.17 -15.97 18.32
N PRO A 57 -7.89 -16.01 18.74
CA PRO A 57 -7.27 -17.26 19.14
C PRO A 57 -8.13 -17.81 20.28
N GLY A 58 -8.73 -18.98 20.09
CA GLY A 58 -9.41 -19.68 21.18
C GLY A 58 -8.43 -19.94 22.33
N PRO A 59 -8.93 -20.25 23.54
CA PRO A 59 -8.07 -20.64 24.64
C PRO A 59 -7.17 -21.80 24.17
N LYS A 60 -5.85 -21.57 24.19
CA LYS A 60 -4.88 -22.61 23.85
C LYS A 60 -5.11 -23.77 24.83
N PRO A 61 -5.37 -25.01 24.37
CA PRO A 61 -5.52 -26.14 25.26
C PRO A 61 -4.25 -26.25 26.11
N LYS A 62 -4.40 -26.32 27.43
CA LYS A 62 -3.29 -26.56 28.36
C LYS A 62 -2.90 -28.04 28.29
N ALA A 63 -2.52 -28.51 27.11
CA ALA A 63 -1.96 -29.84 26.95
C ALA A 63 -0.62 -29.88 27.70
N GLY A 64 -0.52 -30.78 28.67
CA GLY A 64 0.63 -30.96 29.55
C GLY A 64 1.95 -30.93 28.79
N ARG A 65 2.85 -30.03 29.21
CA ARG A 65 4.15 -29.86 28.58
C ARG A 65 5.03 -31.06 28.94
N ARG A 66 5.14 -32.04 28.04
CA ARG A 66 6.29 -32.95 28.07
C ARG A 66 7.55 -32.08 27.92
N ALA A 67 8.52 -32.24 28.81
CA ALA A 67 9.78 -31.50 28.77
C ALA A 67 10.43 -31.68 27.41
N ARG A 68 10.51 -30.61 26.62
CA ARG A 68 11.07 -30.64 25.27
C ARG A 68 12.59 -30.73 25.43
N LYS A 69 13.18 -31.88 25.06
CA LYS A 69 14.64 -32.06 25.06
C LYS A 69 15.31 -30.87 24.34
N PRO A 70 16.45 -30.35 24.83
CA PRO A 70 17.16 -29.26 24.17
C PRO A 70 17.47 -29.65 22.72
N LYS A 71 16.94 -28.89 21.75
CA LYS A 71 17.25 -29.12 20.35
C LYS A 71 18.57 -28.45 20.05
N GLU A 72 19.60 -29.23 19.69
CA GLU A 72 20.89 -28.72 19.26
C GLU A 72 20.69 -27.65 18.17
N ILE A 73 21.17 -26.43 18.45
CA ILE A 73 21.10 -25.32 17.51
C ILE A 73 22.25 -25.49 16.53
N LYS A 74 21.95 -26.04 15.35
CA LYS A 74 22.92 -26.13 14.26
C LYS A 74 23.13 -24.74 13.65
N MET A 75 24.37 -24.43 13.25
CA MET A 75 24.70 -23.21 12.51
C MET A 75 24.64 -23.47 11.00
N CYS A 76 24.66 -22.39 10.22
CA CYS A 76 24.75 -22.47 8.78
C CYS A 76 26.08 -23.11 8.37
N SER A 77 26.04 -24.08 7.45
CA SER A 77 27.23 -24.73 6.89
C SER A 77 28.00 -23.86 5.89
N VAL A 78 27.66 -22.58 5.74
CA VAL A 78 28.35 -21.68 4.80
C VAL A 78 29.52 -21.03 5.54
N PRO A 79 30.75 -21.11 5.02
CA PRO A 79 31.90 -20.49 5.67
C PRO A 79 31.67 -18.99 5.86
N GLY A 80 31.95 -18.50 7.07
CA GLY A 80 31.68 -17.11 7.46
C GLY A 80 30.23 -16.78 7.83
N CYS A 81 29.32 -17.76 7.85
CA CYS A 81 27.92 -17.53 8.24
C CYS A 81 27.59 -18.02 9.65
N ASN A 82 27.56 -17.11 10.63
CA ASN A 82 27.21 -17.41 12.03
C ASN A 82 25.70 -17.41 12.32
N ARG A 83 24.86 -17.60 11.29
CA ARG A 83 23.40 -17.59 11.44
C ARG A 83 22.89 -18.98 11.76
N LYS A 84 21.83 -19.06 12.57
CA LYS A 84 21.15 -20.31 12.90
C LYS A 84 20.65 -21.02 11.64
N HIS A 85 20.84 -22.33 11.63
CA HIS A 85 20.31 -23.23 10.62
C HIS A 85 18.79 -23.15 10.57
N TYR A 86 18.26 -23.05 9.35
CA TYR A 86 16.83 -23.07 9.08
C TYR A 86 16.43 -24.41 8.46
N ALA A 87 17.08 -24.80 7.35
CA ALA A 87 16.80 -26.05 6.64
C ALA A 87 17.99 -26.43 5.74
N LYS A 88 18.17 -27.74 5.47
CA LYS A 88 19.18 -28.28 4.53
C LYS A 88 20.65 -27.86 4.78
N GLY A 89 21.00 -27.54 6.02
CA GLY A 89 22.35 -27.07 6.38
C GLY A 89 22.48 -25.54 6.32
N LEU A 90 21.46 -24.82 5.85
CA LEU A 90 21.56 -23.41 5.50
C LEU A 90 20.72 -22.53 6.42
N CYS A 91 21.17 -21.30 6.63
CA CYS A 91 20.35 -20.25 7.23
C CYS A 91 19.21 -19.85 6.30
N ALA A 92 18.19 -19.16 6.81
CA ALA A 92 17.01 -18.80 6.01
C ALA A 92 17.35 -18.05 4.71
N SER A 93 18.35 -17.15 4.76
CA SER A 93 18.81 -16.38 3.60
C SER A 93 19.48 -17.28 2.55
N HIS A 94 20.45 -18.12 2.96
CA HIS A 94 21.13 -19.04 2.06
C HIS A 94 20.21 -20.13 1.51
N TYR A 95 19.25 -20.61 2.31
CA TYR A 95 18.24 -21.56 1.85
C TYR A 95 17.37 -20.96 0.74
N GLN A 96 16.91 -19.71 0.90
CA GLN A 96 16.12 -19.03 -0.12
C GLN A 96 16.94 -18.78 -1.40
N ALA A 97 18.19 -18.34 -1.28
CA ALA A 97 19.07 -18.13 -2.42
C ALA A 97 19.33 -19.45 -3.18
N SER A 98 19.65 -20.53 -2.47
CA SER A 98 19.83 -21.86 -3.05
C SER A 98 18.55 -22.35 -3.74
N ARG A 99 17.37 -22.17 -3.12
CA ARG A 99 16.08 -22.55 -3.71
C ARG A 99 15.79 -21.80 -5.02
N ARG A 100 16.08 -20.50 -5.09
CA ARG A 100 15.89 -19.70 -6.32
C ARG A 100 16.83 -20.16 -7.43
N LYS A 101 18.12 -20.37 -7.12
CA LYS A 101 19.10 -20.89 -8.07
C LYS A 101 18.69 -22.27 -8.63
N ALA A 102 18.24 -23.16 -7.75
CA ALA A 102 17.76 -24.50 -8.14
C ALA A 102 16.49 -24.48 -9.01
N ALA A 103 15.73 -23.37 -9.02
CA ALA A 103 14.60 -23.19 -9.93
C ALA A 103 15.03 -22.69 -11.31
N VAL A 104 16.15 -21.96 -11.41
CA VAL A 104 16.67 -21.41 -12.68
C VAL A 104 17.49 -22.45 -13.46
N GLN A 105 18.18 -23.37 -12.78
CA GLN A 105 19.00 -24.42 -13.42
C GLN A 105 18.19 -25.63 -13.95
N LYS A 106 16.85 -25.56 -13.93
CA LYS A 106 15.94 -26.62 -14.43
C LYS A 106 15.34 -26.30 -15.80
N VAL A 107 16.07 -25.55 -16.62
CA VAL A 107 15.75 -25.24 -18.03
C VAL A 107 16.82 -25.91 -18.87
#